data_AF-A0A952ADY4-F1
#
_entry.id   AF-A0A952ADY4-F1
#
_cell.length_a   1.000
_cell.length_b   1.000
_cell.length_c   1.000
_cell.angle_alpha   90.00
_cell.angle_beta   90.00
_cell.angle_gamma   90.00
#
_symmetry.space_group_name_H-M   'P 1'
#
loop_
_entity.id
_entity.type
_entity.pdbx_description
1 polymer ?
#
loop_
_entity_poly.entity_id
_entity_poly.type
_entity_poly.pdbx_seq_one_letter_code
_entity_poly.pdbx_strand_id
1 'polypeptide(L)'
;MLSKQEEDFIIFWEKNRMAQKKNSKQFLIGIIAGLSLGLSTLILIFSNWYQRATMIANSRLNPFLFLIIIVIIAVFMAYLNRKFKWERFEQQYQELLAKKHKLEQGSKN
;
A
#
# COMPACT_ATOMS: atom_id res chain seq x y z
N MET A 1 -32.08 -4.94 3.81
CA MET A 1 -31.34 -6.05 3.17
C MET A 1 -29.96 -5.56 2.76
N LEU A 2 -28.96 -6.46 2.76
CA LEU A 2 -27.67 -6.17 2.13
C LEU A 2 -27.85 -6.12 0.61
N SER A 3 -27.03 -5.32 -0.06
CA SER A 3 -26.93 -5.34 -1.51
C SER A 3 -26.17 -6.59 -1.96
N LYS A 4 -26.43 -7.05 -3.19
CA LYS A 4 -25.75 -8.19 -3.80
C LYS A 4 -24.22 -8.04 -3.79
N GLN A 5 -23.72 -6.82 -4.00
CA GLN A 5 -22.30 -6.50 -3.95
C GLN A 5 -21.69 -6.70 -2.55
N GLU A 6 -22.43 -6.35 -1.49
CA GLU A 6 -21.97 -6.53 -0.11
C GLU A 6 -21.91 -8.02 0.26
N GLU A 7 -22.89 -8.82 -0.17
CA GLU A 7 -22.88 -10.28 0.05
C GLU A 7 -21.75 -10.97 -0.72
N ASP A 8 -21.55 -10.61 -1.99
CA ASP A 8 -20.45 -11.12 -2.81
C ASP A 8 -19.09 -10.78 -2.18
N PHE A 9 -18.95 -9.57 -1.63
CA PHE A 9 -17.74 -9.17 -0.90
C PHE A 9 -17.50 -10.02 0.35
N ILE A 10 -18.54 -10.28 1.16
CA ILE A 10 -18.44 -11.13 2.36
C ILE A 10 -17.92 -12.52 1.98
N ILE A 11 -18.54 -13.17 0.99
CA ILE A 11 -18.18 -14.53 0.55
C ILE A 11 -16.74 -14.55 0.00
N PHE A 12 -16.39 -13.56 -0.81
CA PHE A 12 -15.06 -13.43 -1.38
C PHE A 12 -13.99 -13.23 -0.30
N TRP A 13 -14.22 -12.30 0.63
CA TRP A 13 -13.25 -11.95 1.66
C TRP A 13 -13.08 -13.07 2.68
N GLU A 14 -14.16 -13.73 3.08
CA GLU A 14 -14.11 -14.90 3.97
C GLU A 14 -13.20 -16.01 3.43
N LYS A 15 -13.34 -16.33 2.13
CA LYS A 15 -12.50 -17.35 1.46
C LYS A 15 -11.06 -16.91 1.27
N ASN A 16 -10.82 -15.62 0.99
CA ASN A 16 -9.49 -15.13 0.57
C ASN A 16 -8.68 -14.41 1.66
N ARG A 17 -9.25 -14.10 2.84
CA ARG A 17 -8.58 -13.31 3.90
C ARG A 17 -7.23 -13.90 4.34
N MET A 18 -7.14 -15.23 4.44
CA MET A 18 -5.92 -15.93 4.85
C MET A 18 -4.84 -15.91 3.77
N ALA A 19 -5.24 -16.07 2.51
CA ALA A 19 -4.35 -15.98 1.37
C ALA A 19 -3.85 -14.54 1.16
N GLN A 20 -4.74 -13.55 1.31
CA GLN A 20 -4.38 -12.13 1.19
C GLN A 20 -3.43 -11.66 2.30
N LYS A 21 -3.56 -12.20 3.52
CA LYS A 21 -2.63 -11.92 4.62
C LYS A 21 -1.18 -12.31 4.29
N LYS A 22 -0.99 -13.37 3.51
CA LYS A 22 0.32 -13.88 3.07
C LYS A 22 0.75 -13.36 1.68
N ASN A 23 -0.08 -12.56 1.00
CA ASN A 23 0.13 -12.24 -0.40
C ASN A 23 1.28 -11.22 -0.58
N SER A 24 2.34 -11.64 -1.26
CA SER A 24 3.51 -10.83 -1.58
C SER A 24 3.32 -9.94 -2.82
N LYS A 25 2.25 -10.12 -3.61
CA LYS A 25 2.04 -9.33 -4.85
C LYS A 25 1.90 -7.82 -4.58
N GLN A 26 1.34 -7.42 -3.45
CA GLN A 26 1.21 -6.00 -3.07
C GLN A 26 2.55 -5.37 -2.67
N PHE A 27 3.52 -6.16 -2.23
CA PHE A 27 4.87 -5.68 -1.95
C PHE A 27 5.57 -5.21 -3.22
N LEU A 28 5.37 -5.92 -4.33
CA LEU A 28 5.92 -5.56 -5.64
C LEU A 28 5.41 -4.19 -6.14
N ILE A 29 4.12 -3.90 -5.94
CA ILE A 29 3.52 -2.61 -6.34
C ILE A 29 4.13 -1.45 -5.53
N GLY A 30 4.31 -1.65 -4.22
CA GLY A 30 4.96 -0.66 -3.37
C GLY A 30 6.42 -0.40 -3.75
N ILE A 31 7.16 -1.45 -4.15
CA ILE A 31 8.52 -1.31 -4.66
C ILE A 31 8.55 -0.53 -5.98
N ILE A 32 7.66 -0.84 -6.93
CA ILE A 32 7.62 -0.13 -8.22
C ILE A 32 7.34 1.36 -8.01
N ALA A 33 6.41 1.70 -7.11
CA ALA A 33 6.11 3.10 -6.79
C ALA A 33 7.27 3.81 -6.07
N GLY A 34 7.97 3.14 -5.16
CA GLY A 34 9.16 3.70 -4.51
C GLY A 34 10.33 3.89 -5.47
N LEU A 35 10.55 2.91 -6.35
CA LEU A 35 11.60 2.97 -7.39
C LEU A 35 11.31 4.04 -8.43
N SER A 36 10.05 4.23 -8.85
CA SER A 36 9.72 5.27 -9.84
C SER A 36 9.97 6.69 -9.29
N LEU A 37 9.68 6.92 -8.01
CA LEU A 37 10.02 8.18 -7.33
C LEU A 37 11.53 8.36 -7.19
N GLY A 38 12.25 7.32 -6.79
CA GLY A 38 13.72 7.35 -6.72
C GLY A 38 14.35 7.63 -8.08
N LEU A 39 13.89 6.94 -9.13
CA LEU A 39 14.36 7.11 -10.49
C LEU A 39 14.09 8.52 -11.02
N SER A 40 12.88 9.07 -10.77
CA SER A 40 12.54 10.44 -11.15
C SER A 40 13.48 11.45 -10.47
N THR A 41 13.81 11.23 -9.21
CA THR A 41 14.76 12.06 -8.47
C THR A 41 16.16 12.01 -9.08
N LEU A 42 16.64 10.82 -9.45
CA LEU A 42 17.93 10.66 -10.12
C LEU A 42 17.95 11.37 -11.47
N ILE A 43 16.90 11.22 -12.29
CA ILE A 43 16.79 11.91 -13.59
C ILE A 43 16.89 13.43 -13.40
N LEU A 44 16.20 14.00 -12.41
CA LEU A 44 16.24 15.44 -12.13
C LEU A 44 17.64 15.92 -11.70
N ILE A 45 18.36 15.14 -10.89
CA ILE A 45 19.72 15.48 -10.45
C ILE A 45 20.70 15.40 -11.63
N PHE A 46 20.64 14.31 -12.42
CA PHE A 46 21.54 14.10 -13.56
C PHE A 46 21.20 14.94 -14.79
N SER A 47 19.98 15.48 -14.87
CA SER A 47 19.59 16.45 -15.91
C SER A 47 20.42 17.75 -15.85
N ASN A 48 21.18 17.97 -14.77
CA ASN A 48 22.02 19.15 -14.56
C ASN A 48 21.27 20.48 -14.73
N TRP A 49 19.97 20.49 -14.43
CA TRP A 49 19.09 21.66 -14.61
C TRP A 49 19.54 22.87 -13.77
N TYR A 50 20.26 22.61 -12.68
CA TYR A 50 20.78 23.62 -11.77
C TYR A 50 22.18 23.27 -11.29
N GLN A 51 23.18 23.79 -12.01
CA GLN A 51 24.60 23.47 -11.85
C GLN A 51 25.12 23.65 -10.41
N ARG A 52 24.60 24.64 -9.66
CA ARG A 52 24.96 24.87 -8.26
C ARG A 52 24.43 23.79 -7.32
N ALA A 53 23.23 23.26 -7.55
CA ALA A 53 22.71 22.11 -6.80
C ALA A 53 23.50 20.84 -7.13
N THR A 54 23.85 20.61 -8.39
CA THR A 54 24.67 19.45 -8.80
C THR A 54 26.03 19.48 -8.11
N MET A 55 26.67 20.64 -8.00
CA MET A 55 27.97 20.83 -7.35
C MET A 55 27.91 20.60 -5.83
N ILE A 56 26.84 21.08 -5.16
CA ILE A 56 26.62 20.85 -3.73
C ILE A 56 26.24 19.38 -3.45
N ALA A 57 25.42 18.79 -4.30
CA ALA A 57 25.04 17.38 -4.21
C ALA A 57 26.28 16.49 -4.33
N ASN A 58 27.10 16.68 -5.37
CA ASN A 58 28.32 15.87 -5.55
C ASN A 58 29.36 16.04 -4.43
N SER A 59 29.36 17.18 -3.73
CA SER A 59 30.32 17.46 -2.65
C SER A 59 29.84 16.99 -1.27
N ARG A 60 28.53 16.82 -1.05
CA ARG A 60 27.97 16.49 0.28
C ARG A 60 27.12 15.23 0.32
N LEU A 61 26.49 14.84 -0.78
CA LEU A 61 25.67 13.63 -0.86
C LEU A 61 26.53 12.45 -1.33
N ASN A 62 26.53 11.38 -0.53
CA ASN A 62 27.00 10.09 -0.98
C ASN A 62 25.86 9.40 -1.78
N PRO A 63 25.99 9.21 -3.11
CA PRO A 63 24.92 8.64 -3.93
C PRO A 63 24.50 7.23 -3.50
N PHE A 64 25.43 6.42 -2.99
CA PHE A 64 25.14 5.08 -2.49
C PHE A 64 24.27 5.13 -1.24
N LEU A 65 24.60 6.01 -0.27
CA LEU A 65 23.80 6.18 0.94
C LEU A 65 22.38 6.67 0.61
N PHE A 66 22.27 7.62 -0.32
CA PHE A 66 20.99 8.16 -0.76
C PHE A 66 20.10 7.07 -1.40
N LEU A 67 20.68 6.24 -2.26
CA LEU A 67 19.99 5.11 -2.87
C LEU A 67 19.52 4.09 -1.82
N ILE A 68 20.37 3.76 -0.84
CA ILE A 68 20.01 2.85 0.26
C ILE A 68 18.82 3.41 1.06
N ILE A 69 18.82 4.70 1.38
CA ILE A 69 17.71 5.35 2.10
C ILE A 69 16.40 5.25 1.30
N ILE A 70 16.43 5.52 -0.01
CA ILE A 70 15.26 5.38 -0.88
C ILE A 70 14.73 3.95 -0.86
N VAL A 71 15.60 2.95 -0.95
CA VAL A 71 15.21 1.53 -0.92
C VAL A 71 14.57 1.17 0.43
N ILE A 72 15.14 1.63 1.55
CA ILE A 72 14.60 1.39 2.89
C ILE A 72 13.19 1.99 3.02
N ILE A 73 13.00 3.24 2.60
CA ILE A 73 11.70 3.92 2.64
C ILE A 73 10.69 3.19 1.76
N ALA A 74 11.09 2.79 0.54
CA ALA A 74 10.23 2.06 -0.38
C ALA A 74 9.77 0.71 0.20
N VAL A 75 10.68 -0.06 0.80
CA VAL A 75 10.37 -1.34 1.45
C VAL A 75 9.43 -1.14 2.63
N PHE A 76 9.70 -0.14 3.48
CA PHE A 76 8.87 0.18 4.63
C PHE A 76 7.45 0.61 4.21
N MET A 77 7.34 1.49 3.22
CA MET A 77 6.06 1.92 2.67
C MET A 77 5.29 0.78 2.00
N ALA A 78 5.97 -0.12 1.28
CA ALA A 78 5.35 -1.30 0.69
C ALA A 78 4.77 -2.24 1.76
N TYR A 79 5.52 -2.44 2.85
CA TYR A 79 5.07 -3.25 3.99
C TYR A 79 3.85 -2.63 4.69
N LEU A 80 3.91 -1.33 5.00
CA LEU A 80 2.81 -0.61 5.65
C LEU A 80 1.55 -0.59 4.80
N ASN A 81 1.66 -0.27 3.51
CA ASN A 81 0.51 -0.22 2.60
C ASN A 81 -0.19 -1.57 2.50
N ARG A 82 0.56 -2.69 2.47
CA ARG A 82 -0.02 -4.03 2.49
C ARG A 82 -0.81 -4.27 3.78
N LYS A 83 -0.22 -3.96 4.94
CA LYS A 83 -0.86 -4.14 6.25
C LYS A 83 -2.13 -3.30 6.35
N PHE A 84 -2.04 -2.01 6.03
CA PHE A 84 -3.18 -1.08 6.10
C PHE A 84 -4.32 -1.47 5.17
N LYS A 85 -4.02 -1.94 3.95
CA LYS A 85 -5.04 -2.39 3.00
C LYS A 85 -5.77 -3.64 3.51
N TRP A 86 -5.04 -4.58 4.11
CA TRP A 86 -5.64 -5.78 4.71
C TRP A 86 -6.56 -5.40 5.88
N GLU A 87 -6.09 -4.54 6.79
CA GLU A 87 -6.87 -4.07 7.93
C GLU A 87 -8.16 -3.36 7.49
N ARG A 88 -8.09 -2.53 6.45
CA ARG A 88 -9.28 -1.84 5.90
C ARG A 88 -10.35 -2.81 5.40
N PHE A 89 -9.95 -3.84 4.64
CA PHE A 89 -10.91 -4.83 4.15
C PHE A 89 -11.47 -5.70 5.28
N GLU A 90 -10.66 -6.03 6.27
CA GLU A 90 -11.13 -6.76 7.45
C GLU A 90 -12.14 -5.91 8.25
N GLN A 91 -11.89 -4.62 8.43
CA GLN A 91 -12.85 -3.72 9.08
C GLN A 91 -14.17 -3.67 8.31
N GLN A 92 -14.12 -3.47 6.98
CA GLN A 92 -15.32 -3.46 6.13
C GLN A 92 -16.11 -4.77 6.25
N TYR A 93 -15.43 -5.91 6.31
CA TYR A 93 -16.06 -7.21 6.51
C TYR A 93 -16.80 -7.30 7.84
N GLN A 94 -16.19 -6.86 8.94
CA GLN A 94 -16.83 -6.85 10.27
C GLN A 94 -18.05 -5.92 10.33
N GLU A 95 -17.96 -4.75 9.70
CA GLU A 95 -19.08 -3.80 9.61
C GLU A 95 -20.27 -4.40 8.86
N LEU A 96 -20.01 -5.11 7.75
CA LEU A 96 -21.06 -5.76 6.97
C LEU A 96 -21.70 -6.95 7.69
N LEU A 97 -20.91 -7.75 8.43
CA LEU A 97 -21.44 -8.82 9.27
C LEU A 97 -22.32 -8.27 10.39
N ALA A 98 -21.87 -7.19 11.07
CA ALA A 98 -22.67 -6.54 12.11
C ALA A 98 -24.00 -6.01 11.55
N LYS A 99 -23.98 -5.43 10.34
CA LYS A 99 -25.18 -4.99 9.62
C LYS A 99 -26.10 -6.17 9.28
N LYS A 100 -25.55 -7.30 8.83
CA LYS A 100 -26.30 -8.54 8.55
C LYS A 100 -27.03 -9.05 9.79
N HIS A 101 -26.31 -9.18 10.91
CA HIS A 101 -26.88 -9.66 12.17
C HIS A 101 -28.02 -8.77 12.69
N LYS A 102 -27.88 -7.45 12.58
CA LYS A 102 -28.95 -6.51 12.96
C LYS A 102 -30.21 -6.69 12.11
N LEU A 103 -30.06 -6.92 10.81
CA LEU A 103 -31.18 -7.17 9.89
C LEU A 103 -31.87 -8.51 10.19
N GLU A 104 -31.10 -9.55 10.53
CA GLU A 104 -31.64 -10.87 10.90
C GLU A 104 -32.37 -10.84 12.25
N GLN A 105 -31.89 -10.07 13.23
CA GLN A 105 -32.54 -9.91 14.53
C GLN A 105 -33.78 -9.02 14.46
N GLY A 106 -33.74 -7.93 13.69
CA GLY A 106 -34.90 -7.07 13.45
C GLY A 106 -35.99 -7.71 12.58
N SER A 107 -35.69 -8.80 11.87
CA SER A 107 -36.68 -9.59 11.13
C SER A 107 -37.32 -10.71 11.98
N LYS A 108 -36.77 -11.00 13.17
CA LYS A 108 -37.26 -12.05 14.09
C LYS A 108 -38.15 -11.52 15.22
N ASN A 109 -38.21 -10.18 15.39
CA ASN A 109 -39.16 -9.48 16.25
C ASN A 109 -40.27 -8.86 15.40
#